data_AF-A0A357B3W8-F1
#
_entry.id   AF-A0A357B3W8-F1
#
_cell.length_a   1.000
_cell.length_b   1.000
_cell.length_c   1.000
_cell.angle_alpha   90.00
_cell.angle_beta   90.00
_cell.angle_gamma   90.00
#
_symmetry.space_group_name_H-M   'P 1'
#
loop_
_entity.id
_entity.type
_entity.pdbx_description
1 polymer ?
#
loop_
_entity_poly.entity_id
_entity_poly.type
_entity_poly.pdbx_seq_one_letter_code
_entity_poly.pdbx_strand_id
1 'polypeptide(L)'
;MNKKAKSLLAVMLVVVLAAAMFICWKLFLPEAQAGDKTLAVTVTHADGSVRDFTLETDAEYLWDAMYERGLIDGTDGEYGKWVTTVDGRTADENAGQ
;
A
#
# COMPACT_ATOMS: atom_id res chain seq x y z
N MET A 1 -25.81 -5.86 48.08
CA MET A 1 -24.61 -5.76 47.21
C MET A 1 -23.74 -4.59 47.66
N ASN A 2 -22.51 -4.85 48.11
CA ASN A 2 -21.58 -3.84 48.57
C ASN A 2 -21.17 -2.90 47.41
N LYS A 3 -21.00 -1.59 47.66
CA LYS A 3 -20.72 -0.58 46.61
C LYS A 3 -19.55 -0.96 45.69
N LYS A 4 -18.51 -1.61 46.23
CA LYS A 4 -17.36 -2.19 45.51
C LYS A 4 -17.76 -3.26 44.49
N ALA A 5 -18.69 -4.15 44.83
CA ALA A 5 -19.14 -5.23 43.96
C ALA A 5 -20.00 -4.72 42.78
N LYS A 6 -20.80 -3.66 42.99
CA LYS A 6 -21.52 -2.98 41.89
C LYS A 6 -20.57 -2.29 40.92
N SER A 7 -19.52 -1.64 41.44
CA SER A 7 -18.48 -1.00 40.62
C SER A 7 -17.68 -2.03 39.81
N LEU A 8 -17.33 -3.18 40.41
CA LEU A 8 -16.61 -4.25 39.71
C LEU A 8 -17.45 -4.87 38.58
N LEU A 9 -18.75 -5.09 38.83
CA LEU A 9 -19.68 -5.60 37.82
C LEU A 9 -19.86 -4.62 36.65
N ALA A 10 -19.93 -3.32 36.95
CA ALA A 10 -20.03 -2.27 35.92
C ALA A 10 -18.78 -2.22 35.03
N VAL A 11 -17.57 -2.33 35.62
CA VAL A 11 -16.33 -2.39 34.86
C VAL A 11 -16.27 -3.64 33.99
N MET A 12 -16.68 -4.79 34.52
CA MET A 12 -16.70 -6.05 33.77
C MET A 12 -17.64 -5.98 32.55
N LEU A 13 -18.80 -5.36 32.70
CA LEU A 13 -19.74 -5.14 31.61
C LEU A 13 -19.14 -4.26 30.50
N VAL A 14 -18.44 -3.18 30.88
CA VAL A 14 -17.78 -2.29 29.92
C VAL A 14 -16.67 -3.01 29.15
N VAL A 15 -15.89 -3.86 29.82
CA VAL A 15 -14.85 -4.67 29.16
C VAL A 15 -15.46 -5.65 28.16
N VAL A 16 -16.57 -6.31 28.51
CA VAL A 16 -17.28 -7.21 27.60
C VAL A 16 -17.82 -6.46 26.37
N LEU A 17 -18.39 -5.27 26.57
CA LEU A 17 -18.87 -4.44 25.47
C LEU A 17 -17.73 -3.96 24.56
N ALA A 18 -16.59 -3.55 25.13
CA ALA A 18 -15.42 -3.14 24.36
C ALA A 18 -14.84 -4.30 23.54
N ALA A 19 -14.78 -5.50 24.12
CA ALA A 19 -14.34 -6.70 23.40
C ALA A 19 -15.30 -7.05 22.26
N ALA A 20 -16.62 -7.00 22.49
CA ALA A 20 -17.61 -7.22 21.45
C ALA A 20 -17.48 -6.20 20.30
N MET A 21 -17.27 -4.92 20.64
CA MET A 21 -17.09 -3.86 19.65
C MET A 21 -15.79 -4.04 18.84
N PHE A 22 -14.70 -4.49 19.48
CA PHE A 22 -13.45 -4.80 18.79
C PHE A 22 -13.58 -6.01 17.84
N ILE A 23 -14.32 -7.04 18.24
CA ILE A 23 -14.61 -8.21 17.41
C ILE A 23 -15.46 -7.80 16.21
N CYS A 24 -16.51 -7.01 16.43
CA CYS A 24 -17.31 -6.45 15.33
C CYS A 24 -16.42 -5.62 14.40
N TRP A 25 -15.59 -4.72 14.92
CA TRP A 25 -14.68 -3.92 14.08
C TRP A 25 -13.75 -4.79 13.23
N LYS A 26 -13.20 -5.87 13.79
CA LYS A 26 -12.36 -6.82 13.05
C LYS A 26 -13.11 -7.60 11.97
N LEU A 27 -14.37 -7.97 12.23
CA LEU A 27 -15.19 -8.76 11.29
C LEU A 27 -15.83 -7.90 10.19
N PHE A 28 -16.14 -6.64 10.48
CA PHE A 28 -16.73 -5.69 9.54
C PHE A 28 -15.68 -4.78 8.87
N LEU A 29 -14.39 -5.02 9.11
CA LEU A 29 -13.34 -4.35 8.37
C LEU A 29 -13.44 -4.83 6.91
N PRO A 30 -13.74 -3.94 5.96
CA PRO A 30 -13.79 -4.34 4.56
C PRO A 30 -12.43 -4.93 4.18
N GLU A 31 -12.44 -6.10 3.54
CA GLU A 31 -11.25 -6.61 2.89
C GLU A 31 -10.78 -5.55 1.89
N ALA A 32 -9.47 -5.30 1.86
CA ALA A 32 -8.91 -4.36 0.90
C ALA A 32 -9.33 -4.83 -0.50
N GLN A 33 -10.13 -4.02 -1.18
CA GLN A 33 -10.55 -4.33 -2.55
C GLN A 33 -9.29 -4.24 -3.41
N ALA A 34 -8.90 -5.38 -3.99
CA ALA A 34 -7.85 -5.42 -4.99
C ALA A 34 -8.28 -4.54 -6.17
N GLY A 35 -7.36 -3.75 -6.71
CA GLY A 35 -7.68 -2.92 -7.88
C GLY A 35 -8.09 -3.79 -9.06
N ASP A 36 -9.06 -3.33 -9.84
CA ASP A 36 -9.73 -4.06 -10.90
C ASP A 36 -8.78 -4.51 -12.03
N LYS A 37 -7.58 -3.89 -12.13
CA LYS A 37 -6.56 -4.23 -13.12
C LYS A 37 -5.34 -4.86 -12.47
N THR A 38 -4.88 -5.96 -13.04
CA THR A 38 -3.60 -6.59 -12.70
C THR A 38 -2.58 -6.34 -13.81
N LEU A 39 -1.45 -5.72 -13.47
CA LEU A 39 -0.34 -5.44 -14.37
C LEU A 39 0.87 -6.32 -14.00
N ALA A 40 1.48 -6.94 -15.00
CA ALA A 40 2.76 -7.63 -14.86
C ALA A 40 3.87 -6.74 -15.45
N VAL A 41 4.82 -6.34 -14.61
CA VAL A 41 5.93 -5.45 -14.97
C VAL A 41 7.25 -6.15 -14.72
N THR A 42 8.04 -6.32 -15.76
CA THR A 42 9.40 -6.87 -15.67
C THR A 42 10.41 -5.72 -15.78
N VAL A 43 11.25 -5.57 -14.75
CA VAL A 43 12.36 -4.61 -14.72
C VAL A 43 13.65 -5.36 -14.98
N THR A 44 14.37 -4.99 -16.05
CA THR A 44 15.73 -5.46 -16.32
C THR A 44 16.72 -4.37 -15.96
N HIS A 45 17.59 -4.65 -14.99
CA HIS A 45 18.62 -3.74 -14.53
C HIS A 45 19.87 -3.80 -15.42
N ALA A 46 20.71 -2.77 -15.35
CA ALA A 46 21.95 -2.68 -16.12
C ALA A 46 22.96 -3.80 -15.78
N ASP A 47 22.89 -4.38 -14.57
CA ASP A 47 23.69 -5.53 -14.15
C ASP A 47 23.15 -6.87 -14.72
N GLY A 48 22.10 -6.83 -15.54
CA GLY A 48 21.43 -8.00 -16.11
C GLY A 48 20.48 -8.70 -15.15
N SER A 49 20.34 -8.22 -13.91
CA SER A 49 19.32 -8.75 -13.00
C SER A 49 17.92 -8.39 -13.48
N VAL A 50 17.02 -9.36 -13.40
CA VAL A 50 15.62 -9.21 -13.81
C VAL A 50 14.75 -9.37 -12.57
N ARG A 51 13.77 -8.46 -12.41
CA ARG A 51 12.79 -8.51 -11.34
C ARG A 51 11.40 -8.31 -11.89
N ASP A 52 10.49 -9.19 -11.49
CA ASP A 52 9.09 -9.13 -11.87
C ASP A 52 8.24 -8.56 -10.73
N PHE A 53 7.32 -7.68 -11.10
CA PHE A 53 6.38 -7.02 -10.20
C PHE A 53 4.96 -7.27 -10.69
N THR A 54 4.08 -7.60 -9.75
CA THR A 54 2.64 -7.68 -9.99
C THR A 54 1.98 -6.52 -9.27
N LEU A 55 1.31 -5.65 -10.02
CA LEU A 55 0.63 -4.47 -9.51
C LEU A 55 -0.87 -4.63 -9.70
N GLU A 56 -1.63 -4.49 -8.63
CA GLU A 56 -3.09 -4.37 -8.68
C GLU A 56 -3.45 -2.90 -8.56
N THR A 57 -4.22 -2.36 -9.50
CA THR A 57 -4.48 -0.93 -9.60
C THR A 57 -5.80 -0.61 -10.27
N ASP A 58 -6.42 0.48 -9.84
CA ASP A 58 -7.57 1.08 -10.50
C ASP A 58 -7.18 2.28 -11.36
N ALA A 59 -5.91 2.67 -11.34
CA ALA A 59 -5.42 3.86 -12.03
C ALA A 59 -5.80 3.87 -13.52
N GLU A 60 -6.06 5.07 -14.03
CA GLU A 60 -6.37 5.28 -15.44
C GLU A 60 -5.11 5.19 -16.31
N TYR A 61 -3.96 5.62 -15.78
CA TYR A 61 -2.69 5.67 -16.47
C TYR A 61 -1.62 4.78 -15.81
N LEU A 62 -0.70 4.27 -16.62
CA LEU A 62 0.39 3.39 -16.17
C LEU A 62 1.35 4.11 -15.20
N TRP A 63 1.60 5.40 -15.42
CA TRP A 63 2.46 6.20 -14.54
C TRP A 63 1.95 6.15 -13.10
N ASP A 64 0.67 6.46 -12.89
CA ASP A 64 0.07 6.50 -11.54
C ASP A 64 0.11 5.12 -10.89
N ALA A 65 -0.22 4.06 -11.65
CA ALA A 65 -0.15 2.68 -11.16
C ALA A 65 1.24 2.29 -10.61
N MET A 66 2.31 2.72 -11.29
CA MET A 66 3.68 2.40 -10.90
C MET A 66 4.22 3.38 -9.84
N TYR A 67 3.85 4.66 -9.93
CA TYR A 67 4.29 5.72 -9.02
C TYR A 67 3.66 5.59 -7.63
N GLU A 68 2.35 5.32 -7.54
CA GLU A 68 1.65 5.10 -6.26
C GLU A 68 2.21 3.91 -5.48
N ARG A 69 2.69 2.89 -6.20
CA ARG A 69 3.33 1.70 -5.61
C ARG A 69 4.83 1.90 -5.33
N GLY A 70 5.37 3.08 -5.64
CA GLY A 70 6.79 3.42 -5.45
C GLY A 70 7.73 2.61 -6.34
N LEU A 71 7.23 2.02 -7.43
CA LEU A 71 8.05 1.27 -8.38
C LEU A 71 8.87 2.21 -9.26
N ILE A 72 8.36 3.42 -9.52
CA ILE A 72 9.05 4.45 -10.30
C ILE A 72 9.02 5.80 -9.57
N ASP A 73 9.99 6.64 -9.88
CA ASP A 73 10.02 8.06 -9.53
C ASP A 73 10.54 8.88 -10.72
N GLY A 74 10.21 10.17 -10.75
CA GLY A 74 10.57 11.07 -11.83
C GLY A 74 9.73 12.35 -11.86
N THR A 75 9.84 13.09 -12.96
CA THR A 75 9.25 14.43 -13.09
C THR A 75 8.45 14.58 -14.39
N ASP A 76 7.60 15.59 -14.46
CA ASP A 76 7.04 16.03 -15.74
C ASP A 76 8.12 16.76 -16.57
N GLY A 77 8.27 16.33 -17.82
CA GLY A 77 9.11 16.99 -18.82
C GLY A 77 8.26 17.51 -19.99
N GLU A 78 8.91 18.22 -20.92
CA GLU A 78 8.24 18.83 -22.10
C GLU A 78 7.50 17.80 -22.97
N TYR A 79 7.95 16.55 -22.96
CA TYR A 79 7.38 15.45 -23.77
C TYR A 79 6.56 14.45 -22.95
N GLY A 80 6.20 14.80 -21.70
CA GLY A 80 5.46 13.94 -20.79
C GLY A 80 6.32 13.47 -19.61
N LYS A 81 5.93 12.34 -19.01
CA LYS A 81 6.57 11.83 -17.79
C LYS A 81 8.01 11.36 -18.05
N TRP A 82 8.95 11.90 -17.31
CA TRP A 82 10.37 11.58 -17.33
C TRP A 82 10.72 10.72 -16.11
N VAL A 83 10.91 9.41 -16.32
CA VAL A 83 11.29 8.46 -15.27
C VAL A 83 12.79 8.58 -14.99
N THR A 84 13.18 8.84 -13.75
CA THR A 84 14.59 8.90 -13.33
C THR A 84 15.00 7.69 -12.50
N THR A 85 14.04 7.09 -11.80
CA THR A 85 14.28 5.97 -10.89
C THR A 85 13.28 4.86 -11.16
N VAL A 86 13.78 3.63 -11.23
CA VAL A 86 12.95 2.42 -11.33
C VAL A 86 13.45 1.43 -10.29
N ASP A 87 12.54 0.89 -9.49
CA ASP A 87 12.85 -0.18 -8.53
C ASP A 87 14.02 0.20 -7.60
N GLY A 88 13.93 1.44 -7.09
CA GLY A 88 14.89 2.07 -6.20
C GLY A 88 16.26 2.40 -6.82
N ARG A 89 16.45 2.18 -8.12
CA ARG A 89 17.71 2.49 -8.83
C ARG A 89 17.53 3.69 -9.75
N THR A 90 18.31 4.74 -9.49
CA THR A 90 18.33 5.96 -10.30
C THR A 90 19.27 5.80 -11.48
N ALA A 91 18.83 6.25 -12.65
CA ALA A 91 19.66 6.28 -13.85
C ALA A 91 20.86 7.22 -13.66
N ASP A 92 22.03 6.81 -14.11
CA ASP A 92 23.21 7.69 -14.17
C ASP A 92 23.17 8.49 -15.48
N GLU A 93 22.94 9.80 -15.35
CA GLU A 93 22.88 10.72 -16.49
C GLU A 93 24.22 10.88 -17.22
N ASN A 94 25.34 10.48 -16.59
CA ASN A 94 26.68 10.60 -17.18
C ASN A 94 27.14 9.32 -17.88
N ALA A 95 26.43 8.19 -17.73
CA ALA A 95 26.86 6.91 -18.29
C ALA A 95 26.89 6.87 -19.83
N GLY A 96 26.30 7.86 -20.50
CA GLY A 96 26.28 8.01 -21.96
C GLY A 96 27.12 9.16 -22.53
N GLN A 97 27.96 9.83 -21.70
CA GLN A 97 28.83 10.93 -22.12
C GLN A 97 30.27 10.48 -22.34
#